data_AF-A0ABD5DSV4-F1
#
_entry.id   AF-A0ABD5DSV4-F1
#
_cell.length_a   1.000
_cell.length_b   1.000
_cell.length_c   1.000
_cell.angle_alpha   90.00
_cell.angle_beta   90.00
_cell.angle_gamma   90.00
#
_symmetry.space_group_name_H-M   'P 1'
#
loop_
_entity.id
_entity.type
_entity.pdbx_description
1 polymer ?
#
loop_
_entity_poly.entity_id
_entity_poly.type
_entity_poly.pdbx_seq_one_letter_code
_entity_poly.pdbx_strand_id
1 'polypeptide(L)'
;VQELSIGGNIVKLKEAKKELQVTIDQLKSIKVSTYRMLLLKSLHFSGVFGSSHLVDSRAEYFFSLINEIKQSDCFNDLKSEIKVQLTRLLIDQLNKFYPLFYGKQFNDSDEFPKSTVFYIELKDEIIDKVHQKRTPVIPFDQKKQEIVTAIDNYAALYILFKEVEQ
;
A
#
# COMPACT_ATOMS: atom_id res chain seq x y z
N VAL A 1 34.88 49.85 -16.42
CA VAL A 1 33.45 49.77 -15.99
C VAL A 1 32.74 48.51 -16.50
N GLN A 2 33.23 47.81 -17.52
CA GLN A 2 32.57 46.62 -18.09
C GLN A 2 32.77 45.32 -17.29
N GLU A 3 33.94 45.08 -16.69
CA GLU A 3 34.22 43.83 -15.97
C GLU A 3 33.45 43.68 -14.65
N LEU A 4 33.18 44.81 -13.96
CA LEU A 4 32.35 44.85 -12.75
C LEU A 4 30.89 44.46 -13.03
N SER A 5 30.38 44.73 -14.23
CA SER A 5 29.00 44.38 -14.63
C SER A 5 28.84 42.88 -14.90
N ILE A 6 29.84 42.24 -15.53
CA ILE A 6 29.85 40.80 -15.80
C ILE A 6 30.06 40.02 -14.48
N GLY A 7 31.01 40.45 -13.65
CA GLY A 7 31.26 39.85 -12.34
C GLY A 7 30.04 39.92 -11.41
N GLY A 8 29.38 41.08 -11.34
CA GLY A 8 28.16 41.26 -10.54
C GLY A 8 26.98 40.39 -10.99
N ASN A 9 26.81 40.19 -12.31
CA ASN A 9 25.76 39.33 -12.83
C ASN A 9 26.03 37.84 -12.58
N ILE A 10 27.30 37.39 -12.63
CA ILE A 10 27.68 36.01 -12.29
C ILE A 10 27.42 35.72 -10.80
N VAL A 11 27.71 36.68 -9.91
CA VAL A 11 27.43 36.53 -8.47
C VAL A 11 25.94 36.38 -8.23
N LYS A 12 25.10 37.26 -8.81
CA LYS A 12 23.64 37.18 -8.71
C LYS A 12 23.07 35.85 -9.23
N LEU A 13 23.61 35.32 -10.33
CA LEU A 13 23.18 34.02 -10.87
C LEU A 13 23.52 32.86 -9.92
N LYS A 14 24.70 32.90 -9.28
CA LYS A 14 25.09 31.91 -8.27
C LYS A 14 24.21 31.97 -7.04
N GLU A 15 23.88 33.18 -6.57
CA GLU A 15 22.95 33.41 -5.46
C GLU A 15 21.56 32.87 -5.79
N ALA A 16 21.01 33.23 -6.96
CA ALA A 16 19.73 32.71 -7.42
C ALA A 16 19.70 31.17 -7.52
N LYS A 17 20.78 30.56 -8.02
CA LYS A 17 20.91 29.09 -8.06
C LYS A 17 20.91 28.48 -6.64
N LYS A 18 21.59 29.12 -5.69
CA LYS A 18 21.63 28.67 -4.29
C LYS A 18 20.26 28.78 -3.63
N GLU A 19 19.55 29.90 -3.83
CA GLU A 19 18.20 30.10 -3.31
C GLU A 19 17.22 29.07 -3.88
N LEU A 20 17.26 28.83 -5.19
CA LEU A 20 16.45 27.79 -5.84
C LEU A 20 16.72 26.40 -5.25
N GLN A 21 17.98 26.05 -4.98
CA GLN A 21 18.31 24.78 -4.37
C GLN A 21 17.70 24.66 -2.97
N VAL A 22 17.81 25.71 -2.15
CA VAL A 22 17.20 25.74 -0.81
C VAL A 22 15.68 25.57 -0.90
N THR A 23 15.02 26.24 -1.85
CA THR A 23 13.58 26.07 -2.06
C THR A 23 13.21 24.65 -2.47
N ILE A 24 13.98 24.03 -3.37
CA ILE A 24 13.77 22.63 -3.79
C ILE A 24 13.89 21.69 -2.59
N ASP A 25 14.91 21.88 -1.76
CA ASP A 25 15.14 21.03 -0.58
C ASP A 25 14.00 21.20 0.46
N GLN A 26 13.54 22.43 0.68
CA GLN A 26 12.39 22.71 1.53
C GLN A 26 11.10 22.06 1.00
N LEU A 27 10.83 22.18 -0.30
CA LEU A 27 9.67 21.54 -0.93
C LEU A 27 9.73 20.02 -0.80
N LYS A 28 10.91 19.41 -0.95
CA LYS A 28 11.10 17.97 -0.72
C LYS A 28 10.77 17.60 0.73
N SER A 29 11.29 18.34 1.70
CA SER A 29 11.03 18.11 3.13
C SER A 29 9.53 18.22 3.49
N ILE A 30 8.84 19.21 2.91
CA ILE A 30 7.39 19.38 3.08
C ILE A 30 6.65 18.17 2.50
N LYS A 31 6.95 17.75 1.26
CA LYS A 31 6.33 16.57 0.64
C LYS A 31 6.47 15.32 1.51
N VAL A 32 7.69 15.02 1.97
CA VAL A 32 7.95 13.87 2.85
C VAL A 32 7.10 13.95 4.12
N SER A 33 7.05 15.12 4.76
CA SER A 33 6.26 15.33 5.99
C SER A 33 4.76 15.16 5.77
N THR A 34 4.24 15.70 4.66
CA THR A 34 2.83 15.55 4.27
C THR A 34 2.48 14.09 4.02
N TYR A 35 3.27 13.38 3.20
CA TYR A 35 3.02 11.98 2.91
C TYR A 35 3.15 11.08 4.14
N ARG A 36 4.09 11.36 5.05
CA ARG A 36 4.17 10.68 6.35
C ARG A 36 2.85 10.81 7.11
N MET A 37 2.28 12.02 7.19
CA MET A 37 1.00 12.25 7.85
C MET A 37 -0.15 11.50 7.16
N LEU A 38 -0.19 11.49 5.82
CA LEU A 38 -1.20 10.75 5.05
C LEU A 38 -1.06 9.24 5.26
N LEU A 39 0.16 8.69 5.32
CA LEU A 39 0.40 7.28 5.62
C LEU A 39 -0.15 6.91 7.00
N LEU A 40 0.10 7.73 8.02
CA LEU A 40 -0.47 7.53 9.37
C LEU A 40 -2.01 7.54 9.36
N LYS A 41 -2.62 8.30 8.43
CA LYS A 41 -4.07 8.35 8.25
C LYS A 41 -4.62 7.30 7.29
N SER A 42 -3.79 6.65 6.49
CA SER A 42 -4.23 5.70 5.46
C SER A 42 -4.95 4.49 6.03
N LEU A 43 -4.67 4.12 7.28
CA LEU A 43 -5.34 3.02 7.95
C LEU A 43 -6.50 3.43 8.85
N HIS A 44 -6.77 4.74 8.99
CA HIS A 44 -7.93 5.22 9.73
C HIS A 44 -9.20 4.79 8.99
N PHE A 45 -9.84 3.77 9.54
CA PHE A 45 -11.10 3.25 9.06
C PHE A 45 -12.24 4.16 9.57
N SER A 46 -13.02 4.75 8.66
CA SER A 46 -14.34 5.28 9.02
C SER A 46 -15.25 4.09 9.29
N GLY A 47 -15.45 3.76 10.57
CA GLY A 47 -16.16 2.57 11.04
C GLY A 47 -17.39 2.18 10.22
N VAL A 48 -17.24 1.19 9.34
CA VAL A 48 -18.36 0.40 8.81
C VAL A 48 -18.43 -0.90 9.61
N PHE A 49 -19.26 -0.88 10.65
CA PHE A 49 -19.57 -2.07 11.43
C PHE A 49 -20.24 -3.10 10.50
N GLY A 50 -19.70 -4.33 10.42
CA GLY A 50 -20.36 -5.44 9.71
C GLY A 50 -20.18 -5.52 8.19
N SER A 51 -19.20 -4.85 7.58
CA SER A 51 -18.93 -5.06 6.15
C SER A 51 -18.39 -6.49 5.90
N SER A 52 -19.08 -7.28 5.08
CA SER A 52 -18.70 -8.65 4.72
C SER A 52 -17.70 -8.74 3.56
N HIS A 53 -17.10 -7.60 3.18
CA HIS A 53 -16.17 -7.52 2.06
C HIS A 53 -14.84 -8.21 2.39
N LEU A 54 -14.46 -9.16 1.53
CA LEU A 54 -13.19 -9.89 1.63
C LEU A 54 -11.97 -9.00 1.35
N VAL A 55 -12.12 -7.95 0.55
CA VAL A 55 -11.08 -6.95 0.31
C VAL A 55 -11.15 -5.89 1.40
N ASP A 56 -10.00 -5.46 1.94
CA ASP A 56 -9.91 -4.28 2.78
C ASP A 56 -10.06 -3.00 1.94
N SER A 57 -11.10 -2.21 2.20
CA SER A 57 -11.36 -0.98 1.45
C SER A 57 -10.25 0.07 1.59
N ARG A 58 -9.41 -0.03 2.63
CA ARG A 58 -8.27 0.87 2.84
C ARG A 58 -7.13 0.59 1.86
N ALA A 59 -7.08 -0.60 1.26
CA ALA A 59 -6.02 -0.99 0.35
C ALA A 59 -5.98 -0.11 -0.91
N GLU A 60 -7.14 0.27 -1.47
CA GLU A 60 -7.22 1.11 -2.67
C GLU A 60 -6.63 2.51 -2.42
N TYR A 61 -7.04 3.16 -1.33
CA TYR A 61 -6.47 4.44 -0.93
C TYR A 61 -4.97 4.33 -0.67
N PHE A 62 -4.55 3.26 0.01
CA PHE A 62 -3.14 3.00 0.28
C PHE A 62 -2.32 2.88 -1.00
N PHE A 63 -2.76 2.08 -1.98
CA PHE A 63 -2.05 1.95 -3.26
C PHE A 63 -1.97 3.26 -4.03
N SER A 64 -3.05 4.05 -4.03
CA SER A 64 -3.06 5.38 -4.67
C SER A 64 -2.03 6.30 -4.03
N LEU A 65 -1.98 6.34 -2.69
CA LEU A 65 -1.00 7.11 -1.93
C LEU A 65 0.44 6.65 -2.20
N ILE A 66 0.70 5.35 -2.27
CA ILE A 66 2.03 4.82 -2.59
C ILE A 66 2.47 5.21 -4.00
N ASN A 67 1.56 5.20 -4.98
CA ASN A 67 1.86 5.64 -6.33
C ASN A 67 2.24 7.13 -6.36
N GLU A 68 1.51 7.99 -5.66
CA GLU A 68 1.87 9.42 -5.53
C GLU A 68 3.23 9.64 -4.86
N ILE A 69 3.53 8.87 -3.80
CA ILE A 69 4.82 8.91 -3.12
C ILE A 69 5.97 8.51 -4.04
N LYS A 70 5.78 7.47 -4.87
CA LYS A 70 6.76 7.03 -5.87
C LYS A 70 6.97 8.10 -6.94
N GLN A 71 5.89 8.66 -7.48
CA GLN A 71 5.94 9.73 -8.49
C GLN A 71 6.61 11.01 -7.95
N SER A 72 6.52 11.26 -6.65
CA SER A 72 7.13 12.41 -5.98
C SER A 72 8.58 12.21 -5.53
N ASP A 73 9.18 11.06 -5.84
CA ASP A 73 10.54 10.65 -5.41
C ASP A 73 10.73 10.70 -3.88
N CYS A 74 9.71 10.24 -3.14
CA CYS A 74 9.70 10.23 -1.68
C CYS A 74 9.62 8.80 -1.09
N PHE A 75 9.64 7.76 -1.94
CA PHE A 75 9.44 6.37 -1.52
C PHE A 75 10.52 5.88 -0.56
N ASN A 76 11.80 6.11 -0.90
CA ASN A 76 12.92 5.70 -0.06
C ASN A 76 12.93 6.45 1.29
N ASP A 77 12.57 7.74 1.28
CA ASP A 77 12.52 8.59 2.47
C ASP A 77 11.40 8.16 3.46
N LEU A 78 10.40 7.40 2.99
CA LEU A 78 9.21 6.99 3.75
C LEU A 78 9.09 5.46 3.91
N LYS A 79 10.12 4.72 3.52
CA LYS A 79 10.09 3.26 3.41
C LYS A 79 9.70 2.57 4.72
N SER A 80 10.17 3.09 5.85
CA SER A 80 9.87 2.52 7.17
C SER A 80 8.40 2.68 7.56
N GLU A 81 7.83 3.86 7.30
CA GLU A 81 6.44 4.19 7.58
C GLU A 81 5.51 3.42 6.65
N ILE A 82 5.89 3.28 5.38
CA ILE A 82 5.19 2.43 4.40
C ILE A 82 5.17 0.98 4.91
N LYS A 83 6.31 0.44 5.36
CA LYS A 83 6.40 -0.93 5.87
C LYS A 83 5.43 -1.18 7.01
N VAL A 84 5.33 -0.25 7.97
CA VAL A 84 4.42 -0.37 9.11
C VAL A 84 2.96 -0.49 8.67
N GLN A 85 2.51 0.43 7.81
CA GLN A 85 1.11 0.43 7.37
C GLN A 85 0.79 -0.79 6.48
N LEU A 86 1.72 -1.15 5.59
CA LEU A 86 1.58 -2.31 4.71
C LEU A 86 1.52 -3.64 5.47
N THR A 87 2.38 -3.80 6.48
CA THR A 87 2.37 -4.99 7.36
C THR A 87 1.01 -5.15 8.02
N ARG A 88 0.39 -4.04 8.46
CA ARG A 88 -0.93 -4.08 9.07
C ARG A 88 -2.02 -4.49 8.07
N LEU A 89 -2.00 -3.95 6.85
CA LEU A 89 -2.95 -4.35 5.79
C LEU A 89 -2.82 -5.83 5.42
N LEU A 90 -1.59 -6.35 5.35
CA LEU A 90 -1.34 -7.76 5.10
C LEU A 90 -1.92 -8.64 6.20
N ILE A 91 -1.70 -8.30 7.48
CA ILE A 91 -2.27 -9.01 8.62
C ILE A 91 -3.80 -8.97 8.58
N ASP A 92 -4.39 -7.80 8.37
CA ASP A 92 -5.85 -7.64 8.33
C ASP A 92 -6.46 -8.43 7.16
N GLN A 93 -5.80 -8.47 5.99
CA GLN A 93 -6.22 -9.26 4.83
C GLN A 93 -6.10 -10.78 5.08
N LEU A 94 -5.01 -11.23 5.72
CA LEU A 94 -4.85 -12.64 6.12
C LEU A 94 -5.91 -13.07 7.13
N ASN A 95 -6.27 -12.18 8.05
CA ASN A 95 -7.32 -12.44 9.01
C ASN A 95 -8.68 -12.73 8.35
N LYS A 96 -8.93 -12.12 7.18
CA LYS A 96 -10.13 -12.43 6.36
C LYS A 96 -10.03 -13.77 5.63
N PHE A 97 -8.83 -14.30 5.41
CA PHE A 97 -8.59 -15.59 4.77
C PHE A 97 -8.70 -16.78 5.73
N TYR A 98 -8.33 -16.62 7.01
CA TYR A 98 -8.39 -17.72 7.98
C TYR A 98 -9.73 -18.48 8.02
N PRO A 99 -10.90 -17.81 8.01
CA PRO A 99 -12.18 -18.52 7.98
C PRO A 99 -12.45 -19.28 6.67
N LEU A 100 -11.86 -18.84 5.55
CA LEU A 100 -12.04 -19.45 4.22
C LEU A 100 -11.20 -20.72 4.10
N PHE A 101 -9.94 -20.64 4.52
CA PHE A 101 -8.96 -21.71 4.39
C PHE A 101 -8.74 -22.47 5.71
N TYR A 102 -9.81 -22.58 6.51
CA TYR A 102 -9.78 -23.20 7.84
C TYR A 102 -9.13 -24.59 7.81
N GLY A 103 -8.20 -24.85 8.73
CA GLY A 103 -7.45 -26.11 8.82
C GLY A 103 -6.16 -26.16 8.00
N LYS A 104 -5.83 -25.08 7.28
CA LYS A 104 -4.50 -24.89 6.67
C LYS A 104 -3.62 -24.07 7.59
N GLN A 105 -2.48 -24.62 7.98
CA GLN A 105 -1.45 -23.86 8.68
C GLN A 105 -0.67 -23.06 7.63
N PHE A 106 -1.02 -21.78 7.49
CA PHE A 106 -0.21 -20.83 6.72
C PHE A 106 0.91 -20.22 7.56
N ASN A 107 0.99 -20.60 8.84
CA ASN A 107 1.97 -20.14 9.83
C ASN A 107 2.83 -21.33 10.28
N ASP A 108 4.03 -21.41 9.72
CA ASP A 108 5.17 -22.08 10.37
C ASP A 108 6.45 -21.22 10.34
N SER A 109 6.35 -19.95 9.93
CA SER A 109 7.49 -19.03 9.81
C SER A 109 7.12 -17.59 10.19
N ASP A 110 8.11 -16.79 10.60
CA ASP A 110 7.99 -15.34 10.81
C ASP A 110 7.67 -14.53 9.54
N GLU A 111 7.53 -15.21 8.39
CA GLU A 111 7.25 -14.61 7.09
C GLU A 111 5.78 -14.71 6.68
N PHE A 112 5.31 -13.68 5.97
CA PHE A 112 4.01 -13.72 5.30
C PHE A 112 3.97 -14.82 4.23
N PRO A 113 2.87 -15.61 4.15
CA PRO A 113 2.71 -16.65 3.13
C PRO A 113 2.69 -16.05 1.72
N LYS A 114 3.30 -16.73 0.76
CA LYS A 114 3.22 -16.31 -0.65
C LYS A 114 1.78 -16.38 -1.13
N SER A 115 1.36 -15.39 -1.92
CA SER A 115 0.00 -15.33 -2.47
C SER A 115 -0.39 -16.56 -3.28
N THR A 116 0.58 -17.20 -3.96
CA THR A 116 0.39 -18.44 -4.73
C THR A 116 -0.24 -19.57 -3.92
N VAL A 117 0.04 -19.65 -2.61
CA VAL A 117 -0.51 -20.69 -1.74
C VAL A 117 -2.04 -20.59 -1.67
N PHE A 118 -2.60 -19.38 -1.65
CA PHE A 118 -4.05 -19.19 -1.59
C PHE A 118 -4.76 -19.59 -2.88
N TYR A 119 -4.14 -19.36 -4.05
CA TYR A 119 -4.71 -19.85 -5.31
C TYR A 119 -4.67 -21.37 -5.40
N ILE A 120 -3.59 -22.00 -4.93
CA ILE A 120 -3.46 -23.48 -4.92
C ILE A 120 -4.52 -24.10 -4.01
N GLU A 121 -4.78 -23.47 -2.87
CA GLU A 121 -5.74 -23.97 -1.88
C GLU A 121 -7.20 -23.60 -2.21
N LEU A 122 -7.44 -22.69 -3.17
CA LEU A 122 -8.79 -22.28 -3.57
C LEU A 122 -9.49 -23.38 -4.39
N LYS A 123 -10.14 -24.31 -3.69
CA LYS A 123 -10.97 -25.37 -4.29
C LYS A 123 -12.45 -25.01 -4.28
N ASP A 124 -13.21 -25.63 -5.18
CA ASP A 124 -14.67 -25.37 -5.28
C ASP A 124 -15.40 -25.70 -3.97
N GLU A 125 -14.94 -26.70 -3.18
CA GLU A 125 -15.57 -27.02 -1.89
C GLU A 125 -15.38 -25.91 -0.84
N ILE A 126 -14.30 -25.12 -0.93
CA ILE A 126 -14.12 -23.94 -0.07
C ILE A 126 -15.09 -22.84 -0.47
N ILE A 127 -15.25 -22.63 -1.78
CA ILE A 127 -16.14 -21.61 -2.32
C ILE A 127 -17.60 -21.96 -1.93
N ASP A 128 -18.01 -23.21 -2.08
CA ASP A 128 -19.34 -23.71 -1.71
C ASP A 128 -19.63 -23.50 -0.22
N LYS A 129 -18.68 -23.85 0.66
CA LYS A 129 -18.82 -23.68 2.12
C LYS A 129 -19.06 -22.22 2.54
N VAL A 130 -18.47 -21.27 1.82
CA VAL A 130 -18.57 -19.84 2.13
C VAL A 130 -19.81 -19.24 1.44
N HIS A 131 -20.12 -19.69 0.23
CA HIS A 131 -21.32 -19.34 -0.52
C HIS A 131 -22.60 -19.69 0.26
N GLN A 132 -22.68 -20.90 0.85
CA GLN A 132 -23.85 -21.38 1.60
C GLN A 132 -24.10 -20.61 2.91
N LYS A 133 -23.11 -19.89 3.45
CA LYS A 133 -23.20 -19.16 4.73
C LYS A 133 -23.62 -17.70 4.58
N ARG A 134 -23.77 -17.19 3.35
CA ARG A 134 -24.11 -15.79 3.08
C ARG A 134 -25.61 -15.63 2.82
N THR A 135 -26.20 -14.62 3.45
CA THR A 135 -27.56 -14.15 3.16
C THR A 135 -27.52 -12.69 2.72
N PRO A 136 -28.06 -12.32 1.55
CA PRO A 136 -28.65 -13.20 0.54
C PRO A 136 -27.60 -14.07 -0.16
N VAL A 137 -28.02 -15.22 -0.67
CA VAL A 137 -27.18 -16.11 -1.49
C VAL A 137 -26.87 -15.40 -2.81
N ILE A 138 -25.59 -15.29 -3.15
CA ILE A 138 -25.12 -14.73 -4.43
C ILE A 138 -24.62 -15.86 -5.34
N PRO A 139 -24.66 -15.76 -6.68
CA PRO A 139 -24.15 -16.81 -7.56
C PRO A 139 -22.73 -17.31 -7.20
N PHE A 140 -22.48 -18.61 -7.39
CA PHE A 140 -21.19 -19.24 -7.11
C PHE A 140 -20.03 -18.50 -7.79
N ASP A 141 -20.17 -18.19 -9.09
CA ASP A 141 -19.16 -17.47 -9.86
C ASP A 141 -18.88 -16.07 -9.30
N GLN A 142 -19.91 -15.37 -8.83
CA GLN A 142 -19.74 -14.08 -8.18
C GLN A 142 -18.96 -14.23 -6.87
N LYS A 143 -19.23 -15.28 -6.08
CA LYS A 143 -18.49 -15.54 -4.84
C LYS A 143 -17.03 -15.93 -5.11
N LYS A 144 -16.79 -16.74 -6.14
CA LYS A 144 -15.45 -17.11 -6.61
C LYS A 144 -14.66 -15.86 -6.99
N GLN A 145 -15.26 -14.96 -7.77
CA GLN A 145 -14.65 -13.68 -8.14
C GLN A 145 -14.30 -12.83 -6.91
N GLU A 146 -15.20 -12.69 -5.93
CA GLU A 146 -14.89 -11.95 -4.69
C GLU A 146 -13.66 -12.50 -3.95
N ILE A 147 -13.52 -13.84 -3.89
CA ILE A 147 -12.38 -14.48 -3.22
C ILE A 147 -11.10 -14.26 -4.05
N VAL A 148 -11.16 -14.45 -5.36
CA VAL A 148 -10.03 -14.20 -6.26
C VAL A 148 -9.55 -12.76 -6.17
N THR A 149 -10.44 -11.78 -6.24
CA THR A 149 -10.09 -10.35 -6.07
C THR A 149 -9.43 -10.08 -4.72
N ALA A 150 -9.87 -10.75 -3.65
CA ALA A 150 -9.23 -10.62 -2.35
C ALA A 150 -7.81 -11.20 -2.34
N ILE A 151 -7.59 -12.35 -3.00
CA ILE A 151 -6.25 -12.94 -3.18
C ILE A 151 -5.37 -12.03 -4.05
N ASP A 152 -5.90 -11.46 -5.13
CA ASP A 152 -5.17 -10.51 -5.98
C ASP A 152 -4.74 -9.27 -5.19
N ASN A 153 -5.64 -8.72 -4.37
CA ASN A 153 -5.33 -7.60 -3.48
C ASN A 153 -4.21 -7.95 -2.48
N TYR A 154 -4.28 -9.14 -1.86
CA TYR A 154 -3.21 -9.65 -1.01
C TYR A 154 -1.89 -9.79 -1.78
N ALA A 155 -1.92 -10.32 -3.00
CA ALA A 155 -0.75 -10.48 -3.84
C ALA A 155 -0.09 -9.13 -4.16
N ALA A 156 -0.88 -8.10 -4.47
CA ALA A 156 -0.38 -6.75 -4.71
C ALA A 156 0.28 -6.16 -3.45
N LEU A 157 -0.33 -6.34 -2.27
CA LEU A 157 0.26 -5.93 -0.99
C LEU A 157 1.57 -6.68 -0.72
N TYR A 158 1.61 -7.98 -1.01
CA TYR A 158 2.79 -8.84 -0.81
C TYR A 158 3.95 -8.43 -1.72
N ILE A 159 3.69 -8.12 -2.99
CA ILE A 159 4.70 -7.64 -3.93
C ILE A 159 5.29 -6.32 -3.43
N LEU A 160 4.45 -5.37 -3.04
CA LEU A 160 4.91 -4.11 -2.47
C LEU A 160 5.71 -4.34 -1.18
N PHE A 161 5.34 -5.32 -0.37
CA PHE A 161 6.06 -5.64 0.86
C PHE A 161 7.48 -6.11 0.54
N LYS A 162 7.64 -6.97 -0.47
CA LYS A 162 8.97 -7.40 -0.93
C LYS A 162 9.78 -6.29 -1.55
N GLU A 163 9.17 -5.34 -2.25
CA GLU A 163 9.85 -4.13 -2.72
C GLU A 163 10.34 -3.26 -1.55
N VAL A 164 9.56 -3.15 -0.48
CA VAL A 164 9.93 -2.38 0.73
C VAL A 164 10.96 -3.12 1.60
N GLU A 165 11.19 -4.42 1.42
CA GLU A 165 12.23 -5.17 2.13
C GLU A 165 13.62 -5.10 1.46
N GLN A 166 13.68 -4.85 0.15
CA GLN A 166 14.93 -4.73 -0.63
C GLN A 166 15.58 -3.38 -0.42
#